data_AF-A0A1X7KNF5-F1
#
_entry.id   AF-A0A1X7KNF5-F1
#
_cell.length_a   1.000
_cell.length_b   1.000
_cell.length_c   1.000
_cell.angle_alpha   90.00
_cell.angle_beta   90.00
_cell.angle_gamma   90.00
#
_symmetry.space_group_name_H-M   'P 1'
#
loop_
_entity.id
_entity.type
_entity.pdbx_description
1 polymer ?
#
loop_
_entity_poly.entity_id
_entity_poly.type
_entity_poly.pdbx_seq_one_letter_code
_entity_poly.pdbx_strand_id
1 'polypeptide(L)'
;MKKNFYCGLAAFTALAFTACFDDSSANAVAQPVALDSSSSVLVGSSSSFVEGLSSSAIVESSSSAVVESSSSAVPGSSSSSFGLLSSDGVSSSSLAYSSSSLLFNSSSSSLAKSSASECWGLHWYGSDEEDGVRVPVETCAEFSWPKNVVADGAWRIMETDSEDGGKSSIVWPVEFSDGVDSMATVNEYCQGICGTAVLDKGSLTYHPFVSVGFTLARDSSGNPVPVDVSNWGGICIVYTSYVAPALELDLGDSINMKVLNGAVPTASLPKSAFAHAIKCIPWSSFKIASWFKGDDYGWKEDTGVKAAKQLVGVRFRLQDKPQEGGYYFNVQSISAYNSGSGYAAGPADQ
;
A
#
# COMPACT_ATOMS: atom_id res chain seq x y z
N MET A 1 -29.59 34.42 -18.75
CA MET A 1 -28.74 35.61 -18.94
C MET A 1 -28.11 35.99 -17.61
N LYS A 2 -26.78 35.86 -17.51
CA LYS A 2 -25.87 36.68 -16.69
C LYS A 2 -24.46 36.11 -16.93
N LYS A 3 -23.74 36.77 -17.84
CA LYS A 3 -22.35 36.49 -18.20
C LYS A 3 -21.49 37.26 -17.20
N ASN A 4 -20.56 36.59 -16.53
CA ASN A 4 -19.46 37.27 -15.86
C ASN A 4 -18.18 37.04 -16.66
N PHE A 5 -17.58 38.18 -16.97
CA PHE A 5 -16.48 38.44 -17.86
C PHE A 5 -15.26 38.66 -16.95
N TYR A 6 -14.15 37.93 -17.15
CA TYR A 6 -12.84 38.35 -16.67
C TYR A 6 -11.82 38.14 -17.78
N CYS A 7 -11.31 39.28 -18.26
CA CYS A 7 -10.23 39.44 -19.21
C CYS A 7 -8.92 39.77 -18.47
N GLY A 8 -7.80 39.38 -19.07
CA GLY A 8 -6.47 39.98 -18.90
C GLY A 8 -5.62 39.28 -17.82
N LEU A 9 -4.34 39.00 -18.02
CA LEU A 9 -3.38 39.55 -18.98
C LEU A 9 -2.20 38.56 -19.14
N ALA A 10 -1.59 38.58 -20.32
CA ALA A 10 -0.44 37.76 -20.70
C ALA A 10 0.88 38.18 -20.01
N ALA A 11 1.77 37.21 -19.84
CA ALA A 11 3.22 37.45 -19.87
C ALA A 11 3.93 36.22 -20.47
N PHE A 12 4.38 36.40 -21.71
CA PHE A 12 5.36 35.54 -22.36
C PHE A 12 6.72 35.72 -21.69
N THR A 13 7.39 34.64 -21.32
CA THR A 13 8.85 34.65 -21.20
C THR A 13 9.39 33.36 -21.79
N ALA A 14 9.92 33.47 -23.01
CA ALA A 14 10.76 32.46 -23.61
C ALA A 14 12.17 32.59 -23.01
N LEU A 15 12.71 31.49 -22.51
CA LEU A 15 14.15 31.34 -22.29
C LEU A 15 14.58 30.05 -22.98
N ALA A 16 15.19 30.25 -24.15
CA ALA A 16 15.94 29.24 -24.88
C ALA A 16 17.29 29.06 -24.18
N PHE A 17 17.64 27.81 -23.87
CA PHE A 17 19.03 27.40 -23.66
C PHE A 17 19.37 26.34 -24.70
N THR A 18 19.97 26.79 -25.78
CA THR A 18 20.83 26.02 -26.68
C THR A 18 22.21 25.96 -26.05
N ALA A 19 22.73 24.77 -25.76
CA ALA A 19 24.16 24.55 -25.58
C ALA A 19 24.53 23.26 -26.31
N CYS A 20 25.35 23.44 -27.34
CA CYS A 20 26.01 22.41 -28.12
C CYS A 20 26.90 21.53 -27.25
N PHE A 21 26.99 20.24 -27.57
CA PHE A 21 28.25 19.54 -27.46
C PHE A 21 28.43 18.64 -28.68
N ASP A 22 29.43 19.01 -29.47
CA ASP A 22 29.87 18.36 -30.70
C ASP A 22 30.75 17.14 -30.40
N ASP A 23 30.59 16.19 -31.32
CA ASP A 23 31.43 15.08 -31.79
C ASP A 23 32.79 14.75 -31.16
N SER A 24 33.01 13.44 -31.02
CA SER A 24 34.28 12.82 -31.41
C SER A 24 34.04 11.49 -32.11
N SER A 25 34.42 11.51 -33.39
CA SER A 25 34.35 10.45 -34.38
C SER A 25 35.54 9.48 -34.35
N ALA A 26 35.29 8.31 -34.94
CA ALA A 26 36.18 7.52 -35.81
C ALA A 26 37.17 6.50 -35.20
N ASN A 27 36.88 5.22 -35.47
CA ASN A 27 37.67 4.29 -36.32
C ASN A 27 37.16 2.85 -36.07
N ALA A 28 37.18 1.88 -36.98
CA ALA A 28 37.39 1.79 -38.42
C ALA A 28 37.12 0.30 -38.77
N VAL A 29 36.51 0.06 -39.93
CA VAL A 29 36.85 -0.96 -40.94
C VAL A 29 37.17 -2.40 -40.49
N ALA A 30 36.33 -3.37 -40.89
CA ALA A 30 36.69 -4.42 -41.85
C ALA A 30 35.52 -5.39 -42.14
N GLN A 31 34.97 -5.34 -43.36
CA GLN A 31 34.58 -6.55 -44.10
C GLN A 31 35.76 -6.93 -45.00
N PRO A 32 35.90 -8.19 -45.46
CA PRO A 32 35.30 -8.53 -46.77
C PRO A 32 34.86 -10.01 -46.95
N VAL A 33 33.93 -10.21 -47.92
CA VAL A 33 33.90 -11.28 -48.96
C VAL A 33 33.59 -12.73 -48.50
N ALA A 34 32.82 -13.59 -49.18
CA ALA A 34 31.91 -13.54 -50.33
C ALA A 34 31.31 -14.96 -50.56
N LEU A 35 30.34 -15.06 -51.50
CA LEU A 35 29.98 -16.24 -52.34
C LEU A 35 29.39 -17.47 -51.60
N ASP A 36 28.43 -18.24 -52.08
CA ASP A 36 27.64 -18.27 -53.33
C ASP A 36 26.51 -19.32 -53.17
N SER A 37 25.52 -19.23 -54.06
CA SER A 37 24.78 -20.37 -54.66
C SER A 37 23.68 -21.12 -53.87
N SER A 38 22.44 -20.72 -54.16
CA SER A 38 21.45 -21.41 -54.99
C SER A 38 20.91 -22.83 -54.69
N SER A 39 19.59 -22.93 -54.97
CA SER A 39 18.77 -24.09 -55.37
C SER A 39 18.38 -25.07 -54.24
N SER A 40 17.15 -25.60 -54.13
CA SER A 40 15.98 -25.62 -55.03
C SER A 40 14.80 -26.36 -54.36
N VAL A 41 13.59 -26.14 -54.89
CA VAL A 41 12.55 -27.16 -55.20
C VAL A 41 11.52 -27.59 -54.13
N LEU A 42 10.30 -27.08 -54.39
CA LEU A 42 8.99 -27.74 -54.57
C LEU A 42 8.10 -28.25 -53.40
N VAL A 43 6.80 -28.09 -53.70
CA VAL A 43 5.57 -28.79 -53.27
C VAL A 43 5.07 -28.40 -51.87
N GLY A 44 3.81 -27.99 -51.68
CA GLY A 44 2.64 -27.87 -52.52
C GLY A 44 1.42 -27.64 -51.62
N SER A 45 0.33 -27.17 -52.22
CA SER A 45 -1.10 -27.47 -51.96
C SER A 45 -1.59 -27.62 -50.51
N SER A 46 -2.77 -27.17 -50.08
CA SER A 46 -3.93 -26.49 -50.66
C SER A 46 -4.96 -26.38 -49.51
N SER A 47 -5.92 -25.45 -49.66
CA SER A 47 -7.30 -25.49 -49.09
C SER A 47 -7.45 -25.36 -47.57
N SER A 48 -8.46 -24.73 -47.00
CA SER A 48 -9.78 -24.33 -47.52
C SER A 48 -10.32 -23.15 -46.71
N PHE A 49 -10.89 -22.19 -47.43
CA PHE A 49 -11.83 -21.20 -46.92
C PHE A 49 -13.09 -21.88 -46.37
N VAL A 50 -13.64 -21.36 -45.27
CA VAL A 50 -15.03 -21.59 -44.86
C VAL A 50 -15.66 -20.22 -44.61
N GLU A 51 -16.62 -19.88 -45.44
CA GLU A 51 -17.58 -18.79 -45.21
C GLU A 51 -18.70 -19.27 -44.28
N GLY A 52 -19.29 -18.34 -43.52
CA GLY A 52 -20.74 -18.20 -43.54
C GLY A 52 -21.49 -18.33 -42.21
N LEU A 53 -22.54 -17.51 -42.12
CA LEU A 53 -23.62 -17.39 -41.11
C LEU A 53 -23.30 -16.39 -39.98
N SER A 54 -23.72 -15.12 -40.03
CA SER A 54 -25.06 -14.49 -40.17
C SER A 54 -26.07 -14.77 -39.04
N SER A 55 -26.30 -13.70 -38.27
CA SER A 55 -27.62 -13.11 -37.92
C SER A 55 -28.31 -13.46 -36.60
N SER A 56 -28.55 -12.38 -35.82
CA SER A 56 -29.83 -11.96 -35.19
C SER A 56 -30.38 -12.84 -34.04
N ALA A 57 -31.15 -12.39 -33.05
CA ALA A 57 -31.82 -11.14 -32.70
C ALA A 57 -32.49 -11.30 -31.31
N ILE A 58 -32.58 -10.21 -30.55
CA ILE A 58 -33.74 -9.66 -29.80
C ILE A 58 -34.43 -10.51 -28.68
N VAL A 59 -34.97 -9.76 -27.70
CA VAL A 59 -36.10 -10.01 -26.76
C VAL A 59 -35.62 -10.26 -25.31
N GLU A 60 -35.55 -9.25 -24.45
CA GLU A 60 -36.64 -8.55 -23.72
C GLU A 60 -37.28 -9.42 -22.62
N SER A 61 -37.09 -9.05 -21.35
CA SER A 61 -38.18 -8.92 -20.36
C SER A 61 -37.68 -8.52 -18.97
N SER A 62 -38.29 -7.45 -18.49
CA SER A 62 -38.26 -6.85 -17.17
C SER A 62 -38.74 -7.77 -16.05
N SER A 63 -38.37 -7.49 -14.80
CA SER A 63 -39.34 -7.30 -13.71
C SER A 63 -38.70 -6.71 -12.46
N SER A 64 -39.29 -5.60 -12.06
CA SER A 64 -39.18 -4.81 -10.84
C SER A 64 -39.71 -5.52 -9.59
N ALA A 65 -39.13 -5.23 -8.43
CA ALA A 65 -39.86 -5.24 -7.16
C ALA A 65 -39.27 -4.20 -6.19
N VAL A 66 -40.11 -3.22 -5.90
CA VAL A 66 -39.95 -2.18 -4.88
C VAL A 66 -40.45 -2.77 -3.56
N VAL A 67 -39.68 -2.64 -2.48
CA VAL A 67 -40.22 -2.81 -1.13
C VAL A 67 -39.67 -1.69 -0.24
N GLU A 68 -40.48 -0.65 -0.09
CA GLU A 68 -40.43 0.24 1.07
C GLU A 68 -40.96 -0.49 2.29
N SER A 69 -40.31 -0.32 3.44
CA SER A 69 -41.00 -0.31 4.73
C SER A 69 -40.18 0.46 5.76
N SER A 70 -40.87 1.42 6.36
CA SER A 70 -40.37 2.46 7.23
C SER A 70 -40.39 2.08 8.72
N SER A 71 -39.67 2.88 9.50
CA SER A 71 -40.00 3.31 10.87
C SER A 71 -39.75 2.32 12.03
N SER A 72 -38.89 2.72 12.98
CA SER A 72 -39.34 3.40 14.21
C SER A 72 -38.19 3.58 15.22
N ALA A 73 -38.15 4.78 15.80
CA ALA A 73 -37.30 5.18 16.92
C ALA A 73 -37.89 4.75 18.27
N VAL A 74 -37.04 4.48 19.28
CA VAL A 74 -37.22 4.94 20.69
C VAL A 74 -35.85 4.92 21.42
N PRO A 75 -35.50 5.97 22.20
CA PRO A 75 -34.28 6.03 23.00
C PRO A 75 -34.47 5.40 24.40
N GLY A 76 -33.37 4.92 25.01
CA GLY A 76 -33.36 4.37 26.36
C GLY A 76 -32.06 4.64 27.09
N SER A 77 -32.05 5.71 27.89
CA SER A 77 -31.02 6.09 28.85
C SER A 77 -30.75 4.99 29.87
N SER A 78 -29.51 4.90 30.36
CA SER A 78 -29.21 4.45 31.73
C SER A 78 -27.90 5.06 32.20
N SER A 79 -28.08 6.10 33.00
CA SER A 79 -27.12 6.70 33.93
C SER A 79 -26.85 5.75 35.10
N SER A 80 -25.58 5.53 35.45
CA SER A 80 -25.20 4.99 36.76
C SER A 80 -24.26 5.96 37.47
N SER A 81 -24.68 6.30 38.67
CA SER A 81 -24.17 7.33 39.56
C SER A 81 -22.90 6.85 40.29
N PHE A 82 -21.86 7.68 40.32
CA PHE A 82 -20.69 7.46 41.17
C PHE A 82 -20.96 8.16 42.51
N GLY A 83 -21.06 7.35 43.57
CA GLY A 83 -21.21 7.82 44.94
C GLY A 83 -19.91 8.43 45.46
N LEU A 84 -20.02 9.66 45.96
CA LEU A 84 -19.06 10.30 46.83
C LEU A 84 -19.18 9.69 48.23
N LEU A 85 -18.08 9.18 48.79
CA LEU A 85 -17.91 9.01 50.22
C LEU A 85 -16.52 9.51 50.62
N SER A 86 -16.55 10.65 51.31
CA SER A 86 -15.47 11.17 52.13
C SER A 86 -15.31 10.33 53.40
N SER A 87 -14.08 10.19 53.88
CA SER A 87 -13.82 10.14 55.32
C SER A 87 -12.37 10.52 55.62
N ASP A 88 -12.24 11.55 56.43
CA ASP A 88 -11.04 12.08 57.07
C ASP A 88 -10.40 11.08 58.05
N GLY A 89 -9.11 11.28 58.37
CA GLY A 89 -8.42 10.45 59.36
C GLY A 89 -6.99 10.87 59.70
N VAL A 90 -6.86 12.06 60.29
CA VAL A 90 -5.86 12.59 61.25
C VAL A 90 -4.55 11.82 61.58
N SER A 91 -3.49 12.62 61.66
CA SER A 91 -2.11 12.42 62.12
C SER A 91 -1.90 11.75 63.49
N SER A 92 -0.74 11.12 63.70
CA SER A 92 0.29 11.57 64.68
C SER A 92 1.53 10.65 64.74
N SER A 93 2.65 11.31 65.03
CA SER A 93 4.05 10.90 65.20
C SER A 93 4.37 9.93 66.35
N SER A 94 5.46 9.14 66.23
CA SER A 94 6.71 9.32 67.01
C SER A 94 7.72 8.15 66.91
N LEU A 95 8.96 8.50 66.53
CA LEU A 95 10.28 8.09 67.04
C LEU A 95 10.72 6.60 67.18
N ALA A 96 11.74 6.31 66.37
CA ALA A 96 13.05 5.69 66.67
C ALA A 96 13.13 4.26 67.24
N TYR A 97 13.67 3.36 66.42
CA TYR A 97 14.71 2.40 66.83
C TYR A 97 15.60 2.08 65.62
N SER A 98 16.90 2.40 65.73
CA SER A 98 17.93 1.94 64.81
C SER A 98 18.28 0.49 65.09
N SER A 99 18.28 -0.36 64.08
CA SER A 99 19.14 -1.55 63.99
C SER A 99 19.28 -1.95 62.53
N SER A 100 20.54 -2.00 62.13
CA SER A 100 21.08 -2.25 60.80
C SER A 100 20.79 -3.66 60.29
N SER A 101 20.22 -3.75 59.10
CA SER A 101 20.38 -4.90 58.21
C SER A 101 20.50 -4.41 56.76
N LEU A 102 21.59 -4.82 56.12
CA LEU A 102 21.89 -4.56 54.73
C LEU A 102 20.81 -5.23 53.86
N LEU A 103 19.94 -4.42 53.26
CA LEU A 103 19.04 -4.87 52.21
C LEU A 103 19.22 -3.95 51.01
N PHE A 104 19.45 -4.58 49.86
CA PHE A 104 19.64 -3.96 48.57
C PHE A 104 18.55 -2.91 48.32
N ASN A 105 19.00 -1.65 48.21
CA ASN A 105 18.17 -0.54 47.78
C ASN A 105 17.90 -0.72 46.28
N SER A 106 16.93 -1.55 45.94
CA SER A 106 16.35 -1.61 44.60
C SER A 106 15.56 -0.33 44.40
N SER A 107 16.23 0.67 43.84
CA SER A 107 15.62 1.87 43.30
C SER A 107 14.40 1.47 42.48
N SER A 108 13.22 1.75 43.04
CA SER A 108 11.95 1.61 42.34
C SER A 108 11.84 2.79 41.38
N SER A 109 12.61 2.73 40.29
CA SER A 109 12.23 3.48 39.10
C SER A 109 10.89 2.91 38.68
N SER A 110 9.86 3.75 38.75
CA SER A 110 8.63 3.54 38.01
C SER A 110 9.02 3.53 36.53
N LEU A 111 9.45 2.37 36.05
CA LEU A 111 9.36 2.01 34.65
C LEU A 111 7.89 2.21 34.32
N ALA A 112 7.58 3.35 33.71
CA ALA A 112 6.41 3.45 32.87
C ALA A 112 6.49 2.23 31.95
N LYS A 113 5.63 1.25 32.19
CA LYS A 113 5.39 0.16 31.26
C LYS A 113 4.94 0.83 29.97
N SER A 114 5.88 1.11 29.09
CA SER A 114 5.60 1.12 27.66
C SER A 114 5.38 -0.34 27.26
N SER A 115 4.29 -0.92 27.76
CA SER A 115 3.84 -2.24 27.33
C SER A 115 3.09 -2.06 26.01
N ALA A 116 3.79 -1.56 24.99
CA ALA A 116 3.47 -2.02 23.66
C ALA A 116 3.94 -3.47 23.67
N SER A 117 3.02 -4.40 23.90
CA SER A 117 3.30 -5.83 23.72
C SER A 117 3.88 -5.98 22.32
N GLU A 118 5.14 -6.37 22.24
CA GLU A 118 5.84 -6.57 20.98
C GLU A 118 5.03 -7.52 20.10
N CYS A 119 4.72 -7.11 18.88
CA CYS A 119 4.02 -7.96 17.93
C CYS A 119 5.04 -8.84 17.21
N TRP A 120 5.37 -9.98 17.80
CA TRP A 120 6.33 -10.94 17.24
C TRP A 120 5.76 -11.79 16.12
N GLY A 121 4.44 -11.94 16.05
CA GLY A 121 3.83 -12.92 15.15
C GLY A 121 3.39 -12.39 13.79
N LEU A 122 3.41 -11.07 13.55
CA LEU A 122 3.24 -10.57 12.19
C LEU A 122 4.56 -10.69 11.43
N HIS A 123 4.70 -11.80 10.73
CA HIS A 123 5.75 -12.02 9.77
C HIS A 123 5.18 -12.78 8.56
N TRP A 124 5.45 -12.28 7.35
CA TRP A 124 5.16 -12.93 6.09
C TRP A 124 6.43 -12.95 5.25
N TYR A 125 6.86 -14.14 4.83
CA TYR A 125 7.91 -14.35 3.84
C TYR A 125 7.33 -15.03 2.60
N GLY A 126 7.41 -14.38 1.44
CA GLY A 126 6.92 -14.97 0.19
C GLY A 126 7.66 -16.24 -0.26
N SER A 127 8.88 -16.48 0.26
CA SER A 127 9.61 -17.72 0.02
C SER A 127 9.15 -18.89 0.90
N ASP A 128 8.37 -18.63 1.95
CA ASP A 128 7.90 -19.66 2.88
C ASP A 128 6.57 -20.25 2.36
N GLU A 129 6.59 -21.55 2.09
CA GLU A 129 5.41 -22.28 1.62
C GLU A 129 4.31 -22.35 2.70
N GLU A 130 4.67 -22.27 3.98
CA GLU A 130 3.70 -22.32 5.09
C GLU A 130 2.93 -21.00 5.24
N ASP A 131 3.59 -19.86 5.01
CA ASP A 131 2.97 -18.53 5.05
C ASP A 131 2.02 -18.30 3.86
N GLY A 132 2.30 -18.95 2.74
CA GLY A 132 1.54 -18.80 1.50
C GLY A 132 1.48 -17.35 1.00
N VAL A 133 0.35 -16.97 0.42
CA VAL A 133 0.16 -15.68 -0.29
C VAL A 133 -0.48 -14.62 0.59
N ARG A 134 -0.76 -14.94 1.84
CA ARG A 134 -1.56 -14.09 2.71
C ARG A 134 -0.68 -13.59 3.82
N VAL A 135 -0.61 -12.27 3.97
CA VAL A 135 0.04 -11.68 5.14
C VAL A 135 -0.81 -12.01 6.37
N PRO A 136 -0.25 -12.58 7.46
CA PRO A 136 -1.00 -13.00 8.64
C PRO A 136 -1.32 -11.80 9.54
N VAL A 137 -2.14 -10.90 9.00
CA VAL A 137 -2.53 -9.59 9.56
C VAL A 137 -3.35 -9.68 10.85
N GLU A 138 -3.99 -10.82 11.09
CA GLU A 138 -4.65 -11.16 12.35
C GLU A 138 -3.65 -11.24 13.51
N THR A 139 -2.42 -11.66 13.22
CA THR A 139 -1.46 -11.93 14.26
C THR A 139 -1.15 -10.63 15.01
N CYS A 140 -1.29 -10.70 16.33
CA CYS A 140 -1.22 -9.58 17.27
C CYS A 140 -2.39 -8.58 17.27
N ALA A 141 -3.39 -8.68 16.40
CA ALA A 141 -4.45 -7.66 16.30
C ALA A 141 -5.88 -8.23 16.53
N GLU A 142 -6.03 -9.55 16.64
CA GLU A 142 -7.33 -10.22 16.83
C GLU A 142 -8.21 -9.66 17.96
N PHE A 143 -7.63 -9.20 19.07
CA PHE A 143 -8.41 -8.72 20.21
C PHE A 143 -8.85 -7.25 20.11
N SER A 144 -8.24 -6.45 19.22
CA SER A 144 -8.62 -5.04 19.00
C SER A 144 -9.62 -4.85 17.87
N TRP A 145 -9.84 -5.89 17.06
CA TRP A 145 -10.65 -5.78 15.85
C TRP A 145 -12.16 -5.75 16.13
N PRO A 146 -12.95 -5.08 15.26
CA PRO A 146 -14.40 -5.11 15.37
C PRO A 146 -14.95 -6.55 15.35
N LYS A 147 -16.10 -6.78 15.99
CA LYS A 147 -16.75 -8.10 15.95
C LYS A 147 -17.22 -8.42 14.53
N ASN A 148 -17.21 -9.71 14.16
CA ASN A 148 -17.68 -10.24 12.86
C ASN A 148 -16.86 -9.79 11.65
N VAL A 149 -15.61 -9.39 11.85
CA VAL A 149 -14.67 -9.18 10.74
C VAL A 149 -13.79 -10.40 10.59
N VAL A 150 -13.35 -10.65 9.35
CA VAL A 150 -12.44 -11.73 9.01
C VAL A 150 -11.18 -11.10 8.44
N ALA A 151 -10.03 -11.61 8.86
CA ALA A 151 -8.74 -11.19 8.35
C ALA A 151 -8.59 -11.55 6.86
N ASP A 152 -8.03 -10.64 6.06
CA ASP A 152 -7.92 -10.80 4.61
C ASP A 152 -6.47 -10.99 4.16
N GLY A 153 -5.59 -10.01 4.31
CA GLY A 153 -4.15 -10.14 4.07
C GLY A 153 -3.71 -10.56 2.66
N ALA A 154 -4.65 -10.81 1.74
CA ALA A 154 -4.33 -11.33 0.41
C ALA A 154 -3.90 -10.21 -0.53
N TRP A 155 -2.81 -10.47 -1.24
CA TRP A 155 -2.24 -9.56 -2.23
C TRP A 155 -3.15 -9.38 -3.44
N ARG A 156 -3.32 -8.12 -3.88
CA ARG A 156 -4.12 -7.73 -5.04
C ARG A 156 -3.57 -6.45 -5.65
N ILE A 157 -3.97 -6.16 -6.89
CA ILE A 157 -3.92 -4.78 -7.41
C ILE A 157 -4.92 -3.97 -6.58
N MET A 158 -4.43 -3.02 -5.80
CA MET A 158 -5.26 -2.23 -4.89
C MET A 158 -5.88 -1.03 -5.60
N GLU A 159 -5.12 -0.39 -6.48
CA GLU A 159 -5.55 0.80 -7.22
C GLU A 159 -4.69 0.97 -8.47
N THR A 160 -5.31 1.45 -9.54
CA THR A 160 -4.63 1.97 -10.72
C THR A 160 -5.13 3.39 -11.00
N ASP A 161 -4.38 4.13 -11.81
CA ASP A 161 -4.75 5.47 -12.26
C ASP A 161 -5.91 5.53 -13.28
N SER A 162 -6.63 4.43 -13.47
CA SER A 162 -7.68 4.31 -14.50
C SER A 162 -8.88 5.23 -14.24
N GLU A 163 -9.28 5.41 -12.97
CA GLU A 163 -10.39 6.29 -12.58
C GLU A 163 -10.08 7.77 -12.90
N ASP A 164 -8.81 8.13 -12.92
CA ASP A 164 -8.33 9.47 -13.24
C ASP A 164 -8.01 9.67 -14.73
N GLY A 165 -8.19 8.63 -15.54
CA GLY A 165 -7.95 8.65 -17.00
C GLY A 165 -6.54 8.24 -17.42
N GLY A 166 -5.79 7.60 -16.52
CA GLY A 166 -4.58 6.84 -16.84
C GLY A 166 -4.91 5.46 -17.43
N LYS A 167 -3.88 4.72 -17.83
CA LYS A 167 -4.01 3.39 -18.44
C LYS A 167 -2.98 2.41 -17.88
N SER A 168 -2.51 2.66 -16.67
CA SER A 168 -1.44 1.86 -16.08
C SER A 168 -1.95 0.49 -15.63
N SER A 169 -1.09 -0.51 -15.69
CA SER A 169 -1.40 -1.89 -15.33
C SER A 169 -0.18 -2.62 -14.77
N ILE A 170 -0.41 -3.84 -14.26
CA ILE A 170 0.66 -4.75 -13.84
C ILE A 170 0.63 -5.97 -14.74
N VAL A 171 1.77 -6.29 -15.33
CA VAL A 171 2.00 -7.55 -16.05
C VAL A 171 2.66 -8.52 -15.08
N TRP A 172 1.97 -9.60 -14.77
CA TRP A 172 2.48 -10.68 -13.93
C TRP A 172 3.43 -11.59 -14.73
N PRO A 173 4.46 -12.18 -14.10
CA PRO A 173 5.44 -13.02 -14.80
C PRO A 173 4.90 -14.41 -15.16
N VAL A 174 3.68 -14.73 -14.75
CA VAL A 174 3.01 -16.02 -14.93
C VAL A 174 1.63 -15.79 -15.53
N GLU A 175 1.17 -16.74 -16.34
CA GLU A 175 -0.21 -16.75 -16.83
C GLU A 175 -1.14 -17.32 -15.75
N PHE A 176 -2.29 -16.69 -15.55
CA PHE A 176 -3.33 -17.23 -14.68
C PHE A 176 -4.17 -18.23 -15.46
N SER A 177 -4.35 -19.43 -14.91
CA SER A 177 -5.28 -20.41 -15.46
C SER A 177 -6.72 -19.88 -15.33
N ASP A 178 -7.47 -19.93 -16.44
CA ASP A 178 -8.89 -19.62 -16.63
C ASP A 178 -9.67 -19.22 -15.37
N GLY A 179 -9.56 -17.94 -15.00
CA GLY A 179 -10.46 -17.29 -14.03
C GLY A 179 -10.07 -17.40 -12.55
N VAL A 180 -8.92 -17.99 -12.22
CA VAL A 180 -8.38 -17.95 -10.85
C VAL A 180 -7.06 -17.19 -10.87
N ASP A 181 -7.13 -15.89 -10.52
CA ASP A 181 -5.94 -15.06 -10.27
C ASP A 181 -5.20 -15.61 -9.04
N SER A 182 -4.38 -16.62 -9.30
CA SER A 182 -3.59 -17.30 -8.30
C SER A 182 -2.34 -16.45 -8.05
N MET A 183 -2.47 -15.46 -7.16
CA MET A 183 -1.28 -14.80 -6.58
C MET A 183 -0.32 -15.84 -5.94
N ALA A 184 -0.77 -17.06 -5.68
CA ALA A 184 0.09 -18.19 -5.29
C ALA A 184 1.10 -18.55 -6.36
N THR A 185 0.72 -18.56 -7.63
CA THR A 185 1.62 -18.86 -8.74
C THR A 185 2.66 -17.75 -8.93
N VAL A 186 2.25 -16.49 -8.72
CA VAL A 186 3.21 -15.36 -8.67
C VAL A 186 4.18 -15.56 -7.51
N ASN A 187 3.65 -15.89 -6.31
CA ASN A 187 4.46 -16.11 -5.12
C ASN A 187 5.50 -17.22 -5.30
N GLU A 188 5.09 -18.36 -5.83
CA GLU A 188 5.95 -19.50 -6.13
C GLU A 188 7.06 -19.13 -7.14
N TYR A 189 6.71 -18.39 -8.19
CA TYR A 189 7.68 -17.96 -9.20
C TYR A 189 8.71 -16.96 -8.67
N CYS A 190 8.23 -15.97 -7.90
CA CYS A 190 9.03 -14.82 -7.49
C CYS A 190 9.68 -14.97 -6.10
N GLN A 191 9.25 -15.95 -5.31
CA GLN A 191 9.48 -16.03 -3.85
C GLN A 191 9.06 -14.72 -3.15
N GLY A 192 7.85 -14.26 -3.47
CA GLY A 192 7.33 -12.93 -3.16
C GLY A 192 6.28 -12.48 -4.17
N ILE A 193 5.79 -11.24 -4.07
CA ILE A 193 4.87 -10.68 -5.05
C ILE A 193 5.63 -9.79 -6.01
N CYS A 194 5.81 -10.27 -7.24
CA CYS A 194 6.56 -9.57 -8.26
C CYS A 194 5.78 -9.38 -9.56
N GLY A 195 6.15 -8.34 -10.30
CA GLY A 195 5.53 -8.00 -11.57
C GLY A 195 6.21 -6.82 -12.25
N THR A 196 5.71 -6.47 -13.42
CA THR A 196 6.16 -5.32 -14.19
C THR A 196 5.04 -4.28 -14.21
N ALA A 197 5.28 -3.13 -13.57
CA ALA A 197 4.38 -1.98 -13.65
C ALA A 197 4.53 -1.30 -15.01
N VAL A 198 3.50 -1.43 -15.84
CA VAL A 198 3.40 -0.75 -17.14
C VAL A 198 2.67 0.56 -16.90
N LEU A 199 3.42 1.65 -16.79
CA LEU A 199 2.86 2.97 -16.50
C LEU A 199 2.51 3.69 -17.80
N ASP A 200 1.23 4.09 -17.95
CA ASP A 200 0.73 4.85 -19.09
C ASP A 200 -0.07 6.05 -18.60
N LYS A 201 0.45 7.23 -18.95
CA LYS A 201 -0.07 8.52 -18.53
C LYS A 201 -1.50 8.77 -19.03
N GLY A 202 -1.90 8.21 -20.18
CA GLY A 202 -3.21 8.48 -20.77
C GLY A 202 -3.52 9.98 -20.84
N SER A 203 -4.56 10.41 -20.10
CA SER A 203 -4.99 11.82 -20.00
C SER A 203 -4.58 12.53 -18.71
N LEU A 204 -3.80 11.88 -17.84
CA LEU A 204 -3.40 12.42 -16.55
C LEU A 204 -2.57 13.70 -16.68
N THR A 205 -2.73 14.62 -15.74
CA THR A 205 -1.87 15.81 -15.62
C THR A 205 -0.63 15.55 -14.77
N TYR A 206 -0.58 14.43 -14.06
CA TYR A 206 0.51 14.02 -13.18
C TYR A 206 1.14 12.71 -13.67
N HIS A 207 2.10 12.14 -12.93
CA HIS A 207 2.74 10.88 -13.33
C HIS A 207 1.80 9.67 -13.11
N PRO A 208 1.67 8.77 -14.09
CA PRO A 208 0.88 7.54 -13.94
C PRO A 208 1.34 6.67 -12.77
N PHE A 209 0.43 5.86 -12.24
CA PHE A 209 0.73 4.97 -11.12
C PHE A 209 -0.08 3.67 -11.13
N VAL A 210 0.49 2.69 -10.43
CA VAL A 210 -0.20 1.46 -9.98
C VAL A 210 0.14 1.21 -8.53
N SER A 211 -0.72 0.49 -7.83
CA SER A 211 -0.45 0.00 -6.48
C SER A 211 -0.85 -1.46 -6.32
N VAL A 212 0.03 -2.21 -5.67
CA VAL A 212 -0.19 -3.59 -5.23
C VAL A 212 -0.16 -3.60 -3.71
N GLY A 213 -0.98 -4.43 -3.07
CA GLY A 213 -1.08 -4.41 -1.61
C GLY A 213 -2.09 -5.41 -1.11
N PHE A 214 -2.47 -5.24 0.15
CA PHE A 214 -3.44 -6.10 0.81
C PHE A 214 -4.34 -5.30 1.73
N THR A 215 -5.60 -5.74 1.83
CA THR A 215 -6.56 -5.28 2.84
C THR A 215 -6.35 -6.08 4.12
N LEU A 216 -6.49 -5.45 5.28
CA LEU A 216 -6.29 -6.10 6.57
C LEU A 216 -7.48 -6.98 6.97
N ALA A 217 -8.70 -6.45 6.90
CA ALA A 217 -9.91 -7.14 7.31
C ALA A 217 -11.10 -6.82 6.42
N ARG A 218 -12.05 -7.75 6.37
CA ARG A 218 -13.32 -7.61 5.66
C ARG A 218 -14.50 -7.98 6.54
N ASP A 219 -15.67 -7.39 6.25
CA ASP A 219 -16.94 -7.80 6.84
C ASP A 219 -17.49 -9.08 6.16
N SER A 220 -18.61 -9.58 6.66
CA SER A 220 -19.30 -10.75 6.09
C SER A 220 -19.79 -10.57 4.65
N SER A 221 -19.83 -9.32 4.15
CA SER A 221 -20.22 -8.98 2.78
C SER A 221 -19.00 -8.83 1.87
N GLY A 222 -17.78 -8.99 2.40
CA GLY A 222 -16.52 -8.82 1.67
C GLY A 222 -16.03 -7.37 1.57
N ASN A 223 -16.66 -6.42 2.24
CA ASN A 223 -16.21 -5.03 2.22
C ASN A 223 -15.00 -4.83 3.12
N PRO A 224 -13.98 -4.03 2.72
CA PRO A 224 -12.88 -3.66 3.59
C PRO A 224 -13.36 -2.97 4.87
N VAL A 225 -12.77 -3.34 6.02
CA VAL A 225 -13.11 -2.77 7.32
C VAL A 225 -11.86 -2.16 7.96
N PRO A 226 -11.92 -0.92 8.48
CA PRO A 226 -10.81 -0.33 9.21
C PRO A 226 -10.57 -1.05 10.54
N VAL A 227 -9.30 -1.29 10.85
CA VAL A 227 -8.86 -1.99 12.07
C VAL A 227 -7.71 -1.28 12.76
N ASP A 228 -7.54 -1.54 14.07
CA ASP A 228 -6.43 -0.99 14.86
C ASP A 228 -5.23 -1.93 14.84
N VAL A 229 -4.13 -1.46 14.25
CA VAL A 229 -2.81 -2.10 14.16
C VAL A 229 -1.72 -1.24 14.82
N SER A 230 -2.09 -0.35 15.74
CA SER A 230 -1.16 0.53 16.45
C SER A 230 -0.04 -0.22 17.16
N ASN A 231 -0.32 -1.44 17.63
CA ASN A 231 0.62 -2.30 18.35
C ASN A 231 1.74 -2.87 17.48
N TRP A 232 1.62 -2.87 16.14
CA TRP A 232 2.71 -3.26 15.25
C TRP A 232 3.89 -2.27 15.31
N GLY A 233 3.64 -1.03 15.73
CA GLY A 233 4.63 0.07 15.82
C GLY A 233 5.07 0.65 14.47
N GLY A 234 4.81 -0.06 13.38
CA GLY A 234 5.28 0.24 12.03
C GLY A 234 5.23 -1.00 11.13
N ILE A 235 5.75 -0.86 9.92
CA ILE A 235 5.93 -1.96 8.97
C ILE A 235 7.40 -2.06 8.58
N CYS A 236 7.93 -3.28 8.59
CA CYS A 236 9.16 -3.63 7.91
C CYS A 236 8.82 -4.32 6.58
N ILE A 237 9.51 -3.93 5.50
CA ILE A 237 9.36 -4.47 4.16
C ILE A 237 10.72 -4.84 3.57
N VAL A 238 10.77 -5.98 2.88
CA VAL A 238 11.90 -6.37 2.03
C VAL A 238 11.44 -6.39 0.58
N TYR A 239 12.13 -5.64 -0.29
CA TYR A 239 11.71 -5.47 -1.68
C TYR A 239 12.85 -5.14 -2.65
N THR A 240 12.61 -5.35 -3.94
CA THR A 240 13.34 -4.74 -5.05
C THR A 240 12.39 -3.91 -5.89
N SER A 241 12.89 -2.81 -6.46
CA SER A 241 12.11 -1.99 -7.39
C SER A 241 13.00 -1.16 -8.31
N TYR A 242 12.62 -1.11 -9.58
CA TYR A 242 13.33 -0.34 -10.62
C TYR A 242 13.02 1.15 -10.56
N VAL A 243 12.07 1.56 -9.71
CA VAL A 243 11.72 2.94 -9.42
C VAL A 243 11.63 3.12 -7.90
N ALA A 244 11.62 4.37 -7.40
CA ALA A 244 11.42 4.63 -5.98
C ALA A 244 9.92 4.46 -5.65
N PRO A 245 9.54 3.43 -4.87
CA PRO A 245 8.16 3.22 -4.51
C PRO A 245 7.74 4.10 -3.32
N ALA A 246 6.45 4.12 -3.08
CA ALA A 246 5.83 4.69 -1.89
C ALA A 246 5.08 3.59 -1.14
N LEU A 247 5.21 3.55 0.18
CA LEU A 247 4.33 2.74 1.03
C LEU A 247 3.19 3.64 1.53
N GLU A 248 1.96 3.29 1.20
CA GLU A 248 0.77 4.06 1.55
C GLU A 248 -0.11 3.31 2.56
N LEU A 249 -0.71 4.07 3.47
CA LEU A 249 -1.66 3.58 4.46
C LEU A 249 -3.08 3.87 3.97
N ASP A 250 -3.78 2.84 3.57
CA ASP A 250 -5.15 2.96 3.09
C ASP A 250 -6.12 3.14 4.25
N LEU A 251 -6.85 4.25 4.28
CA LEU A 251 -7.86 4.56 5.29
C LEU A 251 -9.31 4.36 4.79
N GLY A 252 -9.47 3.81 3.59
CA GLY A 252 -10.75 3.71 2.89
C GLY A 252 -11.24 5.05 2.32
N ASP A 253 -12.18 4.97 1.38
CA ASP A 253 -12.64 6.11 0.59
C ASP A 253 -13.23 7.25 1.43
N SER A 254 -13.86 6.90 2.56
CA SER A 254 -14.44 7.86 3.48
C SER A 254 -13.42 8.86 4.01
N ILE A 255 -12.16 8.44 4.19
CA ILE A 255 -11.08 9.31 4.66
C ILE A 255 -10.19 9.72 3.49
N ASN A 256 -9.69 8.76 2.70
CA ASN A 256 -8.75 9.06 1.61
C ASN A 256 -9.31 10.09 0.63
N MET A 257 -10.58 9.93 0.21
CA MET A 257 -11.18 10.80 -0.80
C MET A 257 -11.96 11.96 -0.19
N LYS A 258 -12.81 11.70 0.81
CA LYS A 258 -13.70 12.76 1.33
C LYS A 258 -13.03 13.72 2.31
N VAL A 259 -12.00 13.27 3.03
CA VAL A 259 -11.28 14.08 4.03
C VAL A 259 -9.93 14.55 3.48
N LEU A 260 -9.15 13.63 2.90
CA LEU A 260 -7.79 13.90 2.45
C LEU A 260 -7.69 14.22 0.95
N ASN A 261 -8.80 14.15 0.19
CA ASN A 261 -8.83 14.47 -1.25
C ASN A 261 -7.69 13.79 -2.04
N GLY A 262 -7.49 12.50 -1.80
CA GLY A 262 -6.44 11.68 -2.41
C GLY A 262 -5.05 11.81 -1.77
N ALA A 263 -4.87 12.63 -0.74
CA ALA A 263 -3.60 12.79 -0.04
C ALA A 263 -3.38 11.69 1.02
N VAL A 264 -3.35 10.44 0.55
CA VAL A 264 -3.16 9.24 1.38
C VAL A 264 -1.85 9.36 2.18
N PRO A 265 -1.80 8.93 3.46
CA PRO A 265 -0.57 8.92 4.23
C PRO A 265 0.49 8.02 3.61
N THR A 266 1.69 8.56 3.43
CA THR A 266 2.75 7.87 2.67
C THR A 266 4.09 7.96 3.37
N ALA A 267 4.91 6.93 3.18
CA ALA A 267 6.35 6.94 3.45
C ALA A 267 7.12 6.55 2.18
N SER A 268 8.17 7.30 1.85
CA SER A 268 8.99 7.03 0.67
C SER A 268 9.93 5.85 0.89
N LEU A 269 10.05 5.00 -0.13
CA LEU A 269 11.00 3.91 -0.19
C LEU A 269 12.07 4.23 -1.24
N PRO A 270 13.37 3.95 -0.99
CA PRO A 270 14.39 4.15 -2.01
C PRO A 270 14.20 3.18 -3.18
N LYS A 271 14.66 3.59 -4.37
CA LYS A 271 14.85 2.67 -5.49
C LYS A 271 15.88 1.60 -5.12
N SER A 272 15.63 0.36 -5.52
CA SER A 272 16.43 -0.82 -5.16
C SER A 272 16.47 -1.83 -6.32
N ALA A 273 17.07 -1.41 -7.45
CA ALA A 273 17.01 -2.17 -8.70
C ALA A 273 17.92 -3.41 -8.72
N PHE A 274 19.02 -3.40 -7.96
CA PHE A 274 20.08 -4.41 -8.07
C PHE A 274 20.33 -5.20 -6.77
N ALA A 275 19.71 -4.79 -5.67
CA ALA A 275 19.84 -5.45 -4.37
C ALA A 275 18.54 -5.28 -3.58
N HIS A 276 18.22 -6.26 -2.75
CA HIS A 276 17.10 -6.20 -1.84
C HIS A 276 17.28 -5.04 -0.85
N ALA A 277 16.26 -4.18 -0.76
CA ALA A 277 16.19 -3.15 0.26
C ALA A 277 15.35 -3.67 1.43
N ILE A 278 15.86 -3.46 2.64
CA ILE A 278 15.14 -3.69 3.89
C ILE A 278 14.81 -2.33 4.48
N LYS A 279 13.53 -2.05 4.74
CA LYS A 279 13.09 -0.79 5.36
C LYS A 279 12.06 -1.04 6.43
N CYS A 280 12.37 -0.57 7.64
CA CYS A 280 11.45 -0.54 8.78
C CYS A 280 11.00 0.89 9.00
N ILE A 281 9.70 1.12 8.81
CA ILE A 281 9.07 2.44 8.84
C ILE A 281 8.13 2.47 10.04
N PRO A 282 8.45 3.22 11.11
CA PRO A 282 7.54 3.37 12.23
C PRO A 282 6.32 4.20 11.79
N TRP A 283 5.17 4.01 12.43
CA TRP A 283 3.95 4.75 12.13
C TRP A 283 4.14 6.27 12.10
N SER A 284 4.99 6.81 12.97
CA SER A 284 5.31 8.25 13.02
C SER A 284 5.96 8.81 11.74
N SER A 285 6.50 7.96 10.87
CA SER A 285 7.18 8.35 9.63
C SER A 285 6.24 8.58 8.45
N PHE A 286 5.00 8.09 8.50
CA PHE A 286 4.02 8.33 7.44
C PHE A 286 3.44 9.73 7.56
N LYS A 287 3.38 10.44 6.44
CA LYS A 287 2.92 11.83 6.35
C LYS A 287 1.93 12.00 5.20
N ILE A 288 0.99 12.93 5.37
CA ILE A 288 0.19 13.44 4.24
C ILE A 288 1.10 14.28 3.34
N ALA A 289 0.89 14.18 2.03
CA ALA A 289 1.67 14.93 1.05
C ALA A 289 1.54 16.46 1.25
N SER A 290 2.65 17.17 1.06
CA SER A 290 2.74 18.63 1.33
C SER A 290 1.87 19.50 0.41
N TRP A 291 1.43 18.95 -0.72
CA TRP A 291 0.50 19.60 -1.65
C TRP A 291 -0.92 19.69 -1.08
N PHE A 292 -1.28 18.86 -0.10
CA PHE A 292 -2.59 18.92 0.53
C PHE A 292 -2.76 20.21 1.34
N LYS A 293 -3.59 21.12 0.82
CA LYS A 293 -3.91 22.41 1.45
C LYS A 293 -5.30 22.45 2.09
N GLY A 294 -6.03 21.34 2.07
CA GLY A 294 -7.35 21.24 2.69
C GLY A 294 -7.29 21.28 4.22
N ASP A 295 -8.47 21.41 4.82
CA ASP A 295 -8.66 21.12 6.24
C ASP A 295 -8.41 19.62 6.44
N ASP A 296 -7.35 19.31 7.16
CA ASP A 296 -6.93 17.97 7.46
C ASP A 296 -7.65 17.43 8.69
N TYR A 297 -8.54 18.18 9.36
CA TYR A 297 -9.20 17.77 10.60
C TYR A 297 -8.21 17.23 11.65
N GLY A 298 -7.02 17.82 11.68
CA GLY A 298 -5.90 17.43 12.55
C GLY A 298 -5.11 16.21 12.08
N TRP A 299 -5.36 15.65 10.90
CA TRP A 299 -4.66 14.48 10.39
C TRP A 299 -3.16 14.69 10.14
N LYS A 300 -2.67 15.92 9.89
CA LYS A 300 -1.23 16.21 9.70
C LYS A 300 -0.42 15.94 10.96
N GLU A 301 -1.01 16.14 12.13
CA GLU A 301 -0.38 15.81 13.40
C GLU A 301 -0.48 14.29 13.61
N ASP A 302 0.68 13.64 13.67
CA ASP A 302 0.80 12.20 13.91
C ASP A 302 0.01 11.33 12.92
N THR A 303 -0.03 11.74 11.65
CA THR A 303 -0.81 11.10 10.58
C THR A 303 -0.75 9.57 10.62
N GLY A 304 0.44 8.98 10.57
CA GLY A 304 0.55 7.53 10.54
C GLY A 304 0.14 6.84 11.83
N VAL A 305 0.30 7.50 13.00
CA VAL A 305 -0.18 6.94 14.28
C VAL A 305 -1.72 6.96 14.33
N LYS A 306 -2.35 8.00 13.77
CA LYS A 306 -3.81 8.05 13.62
C LYS A 306 -4.31 7.04 12.58
N ALA A 307 -3.57 6.89 11.49
CA ALA A 307 -3.86 5.93 10.43
C ALA A 307 -3.84 4.49 10.97
N ALA A 308 -2.83 4.14 11.78
CA ALA A 308 -2.69 2.81 12.36
C ALA A 308 -3.88 2.38 13.24
N LYS A 309 -4.67 3.32 13.79
CA LYS A 309 -5.86 3.01 14.59
C LYS A 309 -7.10 2.62 13.79
N GLN A 310 -7.10 2.89 12.48
CA GLN A 310 -8.25 2.68 11.60
C GLN A 310 -7.79 2.31 10.19
N LEU A 311 -6.75 1.49 10.11
CA LEU A 311 -6.11 1.14 8.85
C LEU A 311 -6.98 0.11 8.12
N VAL A 312 -7.20 0.32 6.82
CA VAL A 312 -7.92 -0.62 5.95
C VAL A 312 -6.94 -1.53 5.22
N GLY A 313 -5.80 -1.01 4.80
CA GLY A 313 -4.84 -1.76 4.01
C GLY A 313 -3.48 -1.07 3.89
N VAL A 314 -2.54 -1.77 3.29
CA VAL A 314 -1.19 -1.28 3.00
C VAL A 314 -0.97 -1.41 1.50
N ARG A 315 -0.44 -0.35 0.87
CA ARG A 315 -0.21 -0.31 -0.59
C ARG A 315 1.23 0.02 -0.90
N PHE A 316 1.83 -0.77 -1.78
CA PHE A 316 3.11 -0.52 -2.42
C PHE A 316 2.84 0.14 -3.77
N ARG A 317 2.99 1.46 -3.81
CA ARG A 317 2.69 2.28 -4.99
C ARG A 317 3.94 2.56 -5.80
N LEU A 318 3.83 2.38 -7.12
CA LEU A 318 4.83 2.78 -8.09
C LEU A 318 4.26 3.92 -8.93
N GLN A 319 4.93 5.08 -8.92
CA GLN A 319 4.49 6.28 -9.64
C GLN A 319 5.69 6.99 -10.27
N ASP A 320 5.74 7.02 -11.59
CA ASP A 320 6.81 7.69 -12.35
C ASP A 320 6.38 7.92 -13.80
N LYS A 321 7.28 8.47 -14.62
CA LYS A 321 7.08 8.63 -16.05
C LYS A 321 6.98 7.26 -16.73
N PRO A 322 6.17 7.15 -17.81
CA PRO A 322 6.20 5.98 -18.67
C PRO A 322 7.62 5.64 -19.13
N GLN A 323 7.94 4.35 -19.15
CA GLN A 323 9.17 3.82 -19.72
C GLN A 323 8.84 2.59 -20.56
N GLU A 324 9.55 2.42 -21.67
CA GLU A 324 9.50 1.18 -22.44
C GLU A 324 9.92 -0.01 -21.57
N GLY A 325 9.13 -1.09 -21.64
CA GLY A 325 9.32 -2.30 -20.82
C GLY A 325 8.82 -2.20 -19.38
N GLY A 326 8.38 -1.04 -18.91
CA GLY A 326 7.84 -0.85 -17.56
C GLY A 326 8.89 -0.93 -16.45
N TYR A 327 8.41 -1.00 -15.19
CA TYR A 327 9.25 -1.08 -14.00
C TYR A 327 9.02 -2.39 -13.25
N TYR A 328 10.07 -3.21 -13.16
CA TYR A 328 10.04 -4.41 -12.35
C TYR A 328 10.01 -4.07 -10.85
N PHE A 329 9.25 -4.85 -10.08
CA PHE A 329 9.26 -4.84 -8.62
C PHE A 329 9.09 -6.26 -8.07
N ASN A 330 9.55 -6.48 -6.83
CA ASN A 330 9.28 -7.69 -6.04
C ASN A 330 9.18 -7.32 -4.56
N VAL A 331 8.06 -7.64 -3.91
CA VAL A 331 7.89 -7.53 -2.46
C VAL A 331 8.01 -8.93 -1.85
N GLN A 332 9.03 -9.14 -1.03
CA GLN A 332 9.43 -10.47 -0.57
C GLN A 332 9.05 -10.76 0.87
N SER A 333 8.94 -9.72 1.71
CA SER A 333 8.47 -9.91 3.07
C SER A 333 7.84 -8.66 3.65
N ILE A 334 6.95 -8.89 4.62
CA ILE A 334 6.26 -7.89 5.42
C ILE A 334 6.29 -8.36 6.87
N SER A 335 6.64 -7.48 7.80
CA SER A 335 6.56 -7.77 9.24
C SER A 335 6.23 -6.53 10.06
N ALA A 336 5.81 -6.72 11.30
CA ALA A 336 5.64 -5.61 12.24
C ALA A 336 7.00 -4.99 12.60
N TYR A 337 7.04 -3.67 12.80
CA TYR A 337 8.26 -2.98 13.25
C TYR A 337 8.76 -3.49 14.61
N ASN A 338 7.84 -3.81 15.51
CA ASN A 338 8.14 -4.32 16.84
C ASN A 338 8.36 -5.85 16.89
N SER A 339 8.55 -6.52 15.75
CA SER A 339 8.72 -7.98 15.70
C SER A 339 10.07 -8.50 16.22
N GLY A 340 10.91 -7.62 16.79
CA GLY A 340 12.19 -8.00 17.38
C GLY A 340 13.17 -8.64 16.41
N SER A 341 12.91 -8.59 15.10
CA SER A 341 13.78 -9.18 14.11
C SER A 341 15.12 -8.44 14.13
N GLY A 342 16.17 -9.14 14.53
CA GLY A 342 17.56 -8.70 14.58
C GLY A 342 18.17 -8.37 13.22
N TYR A 343 17.37 -7.94 12.24
CA TYR A 343 17.84 -7.16 11.10
C TYR A 343 18.07 -5.74 11.61
N ALA A 344 19.12 -5.60 12.41
CA ALA A 344 19.72 -4.31 12.67
C ALA A 344 19.84 -3.61 11.32
N ALA A 345 19.05 -2.55 11.13
CA ALA A 345 19.46 -1.47 10.27
C ALA A 345 20.88 -1.14 10.71
N GLY A 346 21.87 -1.56 9.91
CA GLY A 346 23.21 -1.02 10.03
C GLY A 346 23.06 0.51 10.09
N PRO A 347 23.84 1.19 10.94
CA PRO A 347 23.71 2.62 11.12
C PRO A 347 23.69 3.29 9.76
N ALA A 348 22.67 4.12 9.52
CA ALA A 348 22.64 4.99 8.36
C ALA A 348 23.98 5.74 8.30
N ASP A 349 24.72 5.54 7.22
CA ASP A 349 26.00 6.20 6.98
C ASP A 349 25.83 7.73 7.11
N GLN A 350 26.84 8.30 7.78
CA GLN A 350 27.10 9.73 7.89
C GLN A 350 27.50 10.34 6.54
#